data_AF-A0A6A3ZJU6-F1
#
_entry.id   AF-A0A6A3ZJU6-F1
#
_cell.length_a   1.000
_cell.length_b   1.000
_cell.length_c   1.000
_cell.angle_alpha   90.00
_cell.angle_beta   90.00
_cell.angle_gamma   90.00
#
_symmetry.space_group_name_H-M   'P 1'
#
loop_
_entity.id
_entity.type
_entity.pdbx_description
1 polymer ?
#
loop_
_entity_poly.entity_id
_entity_poly.type
_entity_poly.pdbx_seq_one_letter_code
_entity_poly.pdbx_strand_id
1 'polypeptide(L)'
;MIERLKNTKRSRGMSVEVCGDLIRGLCDEAQCFDPRMRYQYVLSGLRNKEWKAALSTAMVNSIQQAVAVLLYKNMHIPVEDDADFADVVASTSKSAAESTLLTQMMQMLQANQNLIL
;
A
#
# COMPACT_ATOMS: atom_id res chain seq x y z
N MET A 1 -2.26 2.88 -15.41
CA MET A 1 -2.65 3.73 -14.26
C MET A 1 -3.68 3.06 -13.35
N ILE A 2 -4.81 2.55 -13.87
CA ILE A 2 -5.85 1.93 -13.02
C ILE A 2 -5.36 0.72 -12.21
N GLU A 3 -4.45 -0.10 -12.75
CA GLU A 3 -3.84 -1.23 -12.04
C GLU A 3 -2.98 -0.76 -10.85
N ARG A 4 -2.24 0.35 -11.00
CA ARG A 4 -1.46 0.95 -9.90
C ARG A 4 -2.40 1.42 -8.80
N LEU A 5 -3.53 2.06 -9.14
CA LEU A 5 -4.54 2.49 -8.18
C LEU A 5 -5.16 1.31 -7.41
N LYS A 6 -5.55 0.22 -8.08
CA LYS A 6 -6.12 -0.99 -7.44
C LYS A 6 -5.17 -1.65 -6.44
N ASN A 7 -3.88 -1.67 -6.77
CA ASN A 7 -2.85 -2.33 -5.96
C ASN A 7 -2.22 -1.40 -4.91
N THR A 8 -2.55 -0.10 -4.94
CA THR A 8 -2.02 0.84 -3.96
C THR A 8 -2.58 0.52 -2.59
N LYS A 9 -1.68 0.35 -1.62
CA LYS A 9 -2.00 0.20 -0.20
C LYS A 9 -1.28 1.29 0.58
N ARG A 10 -1.90 1.78 1.64
CA ARG A 10 -1.29 2.72 2.58
C ARG A 10 0.01 2.14 3.13
N SER A 11 1.06 2.95 3.23
CA SER A 11 2.32 2.58 3.89
C SER A 11 2.25 2.81 5.40
N ARG A 12 3.08 2.10 6.17
CA ARG A 12 3.17 2.27 7.63
C ARG A 12 3.54 3.73 7.97
N GLY A 13 2.91 4.28 9.00
CA GLY A 13 3.15 5.67 9.46
C GLY A 13 2.53 6.76 8.58
N MET A 14 1.90 6.42 7.46
CA MET A 14 1.18 7.39 6.63
C MET A 14 -0.13 7.80 7.31
N SER A 15 -0.36 9.11 7.46
CA SER A 15 -1.59 9.68 8.01
C SER A 15 -2.78 9.55 7.04
N VAL A 16 -3.97 9.82 7.55
CA VAL A 16 -5.20 9.71 6.75
C VAL A 16 -5.24 10.75 5.62
N GLU A 17 -4.74 11.96 5.85
CA GLU A 17 -4.72 13.04 4.87
C GLU A 17 -3.79 12.69 3.71
N VAL A 18 -2.56 12.26 4.03
CA VAL A 18 -1.56 11.84 3.03
C VAL A 18 -2.07 10.64 2.23
N CYS A 19 -2.73 9.70 2.88
CA CYS A 19 -3.34 8.56 2.20
C CYS A 19 -4.47 9.00 1.27
N GLY A 20 -5.33 9.93 1.71
CA GLY A 20 -6.41 10.49 0.90
C GLY A 20 -5.89 11.26 -0.33
N ASP A 21 -4.86 12.08 -0.16
CA ASP A 21 -4.22 12.83 -1.25
C ASP A 21 -3.54 11.91 -2.26
N LEU A 22 -2.85 10.86 -1.80
CA LEU A 22 -2.25 9.85 -2.68
C LEU A 22 -3.31 9.18 -3.56
N ILE A 23 -4.41 8.72 -2.96
CA ILE A 23 -5.49 8.05 -3.68
C ILE A 23 -6.19 9.02 -4.64
N ARG A 24 -6.40 10.28 -4.23
CA ARG A 24 -6.93 11.32 -5.12
C ARG A 24 -6.04 11.50 -6.34
N GLY A 25 -4.74 11.69 -6.15
CA GLY A 25 -3.80 11.87 -7.26
C GLY A 25 -3.78 10.68 -8.22
N LEU A 26 -3.80 9.46 -7.69
CA LEU A 26 -3.88 8.25 -8.51
C LEU A 26 -5.21 8.10 -9.27
N CYS A 27 -6.32 8.55 -8.68
CA CYS A 27 -7.62 8.59 -9.36
C CYS A 27 -7.63 9.62 -10.48
N ASP A 28 -7.02 10.79 -10.27
CA ASP A 28 -6.90 11.85 -11.28
C ASP A 28 -6.00 11.39 -12.44
N GLU A 29 -4.84 10.78 -12.15
CA GLU A 29 -3.94 10.16 -13.13
C GLU A 29 -4.62 9.03 -13.93
N ALA A 30 -5.50 8.26 -13.28
CA ALA A 30 -6.25 7.18 -13.93
C ALA A 30 -7.52 7.67 -14.64
N GLN A 31 -7.79 8.98 -14.63
CA GLN A 31 -9.03 9.58 -15.16
C GLN A 31 -10.31 8.95 -14.59
N CYS A 32 -10.24 8.46 -13.35
CA CYS A 32 -11.37 7.86 -12.65
C CYS A 32 -12.08 8.96 -11.86
N PHE A 33 -13.20 9.49 -12.34
CA PHE A 33 -13.91 10.62 -11.70
C PHE A 33 -15.16 10.23 -10.92
N ASP A 34 -15.60 8.97 -11.02
CA ASP A 34 -16.78 8.51 -10.30
C ASP A 34 -16.55 8.55 -8.77
N PRO A 35 -17.34 9.33 -8.00
CA PRO A 35 -17.10 9.51 -6.56
C PRO A 35 -17.19 8.21 -5.77
N ARG A 36 -18.09 7.30 -6.17
CA ARG A 36 -18.32 6.04 -5.48
C ARG A 36 -17.16 5.07 -5.71
N MET A 37 -16.64 5.01 -6.93
CA MET A 37 -15.44 4.24 -7.29
C MET A 37 -14.23 4.79 -6.55
N ARG A 38 -14.03 6.11 -6.53
CA ARG A 38 -12.96 6.76 -5.75
C ARG A 38 -13.00 6.37 -4.28
N TYR A 39 -14.19 6.38 -3.67
CA TYR A 39 -14.37 5.94 -2.30
C TYR A 39 -14.03 4.46 -2.09
N GLN A 40 -14.41 3.58 -3.02
CA GLN A 40 -14.01 2.17 -2.97
C GLN A 40 -12.49 1.99 -3.01
N TYR A 41 -11.77 2.82 -3.77
CA TYR A 41 -10.30 2.81 -3.77
C TYR A 41 -9.71 3.28 -2.44
N VAL A 42 -10.37 4.20 -1.73
CA VAL A 42 -9.99 4.54 -0.35
C VAL A 42 -10.10 3.31 0.53
N LEU A 43 -11.27 2.66 0.56
CA LEU A 43 -11.49 1.48 1.42
C LEU A 43 -10.52 0.33 1.10
N SER A 44 -10.26 0.08 -0.19
CA SER A 44 -9.35 -0.98 -0.61
C SER A 44 -7.89 -0.64 -0.33
N GLY A 45 -7.51 0.64 -0.40
CA GLY A 45 -6.16 1.12 -0.11
C GLY A 45 -5.81 1.14 1.38
N LEU A 46 -6.81 1.24 2.26
CA LEU A 46 -6.58 1.19 3.70
C LEU A 46 -6.13 -0.20 4.15
N ARG A 47 -5.19 -0.22 5.10
CA ARG A 47 -4.76 -1.44 5.81
C ARG A 47 -5.45 -1.56 7.16
N ASN A 48 -5.44 -0.48 7.94
CA ASN A 48 -6.00 -0.41 9.29
C ASN A 48 -7.50 -0.77 9.33
N LYS A 49 -7.84 -1.78 10.14
CA LYS A 49 -9.21 -2.32 10.28
C LYS A 49 -10.15 -1.35 10.99
N GLU A 50 -9.67 -0.59 11.97
CA GLU A 50 -10.49 0.37 12.72
C GLU A 50 -10.98 1.50 11.83
N TRP A 51 -10.12 2.03 10.96
CA TRP A 51 -10.49 3.05 9.98
C TRP A 51 -11.55 2.50 9.02
N LYS A 52 -11.38 1.27 8.52
CA LYS A 52 -12.39 0.63 7.67
C LYS A 52 -13.74 0.50 8.38
N ALA A 53 -13.74 0.08 9.64
CA ALA A 53 -14.95 -0.04 10.45
C ALA A 53 -15.61 1.34 10.70
N ALA A 54 -14.79 2.34 11.03
CA ALA A 54 -15.23 3.71 11.25
C ALA A 54 -15.87 4.34 10.00
N LEU A 55 -15.35 4.04 8.82
CA LEU A 55 -15.88 4.49 7.53
C LEU A 55 -17.14 3.72 7.11
N SER A 56 -17.17 2.40 7.35
CA SER A 56 -18.32 1.55 7.02
C SER A 56 -19.59 1.98 7.76
N THR A 57 -19.44 2.53 8.97
CA THR A 57 -20.56 3.02 9.79
C THR A 57 -20.97 4.47 9.49
N ALA A 58 -20.13 5.24 8.80
CA ALA A 58 -20.32 6.67 8.61
C ALA A 58 -21.09 7.06 7.33
N MET A 59 -21.49 6.07 6.51
CA MET A 59 -22.21 6.28 5.23
C MET A 59 -21.57 7.34 4.31
N VAL A 60 -20.24 7.36 4.22
CA VAL A 60 -19.52 8.34 3.38
C VAL A 60 -19.45 7.89 1.91
N ASN A 61 -19.39 8.86 0.99
CA ASN A 61 -19.38 8.60 -0.46
C ASN A 61 -18.28 9.34 -1.23
N SER A 62 -17.35 9.98 -0.53
CA SER A 62 -16.22 10.69 -1.14
C SER A 62 -14.95 10.58 -0.30
N ILE A 63 -13.80 10.82 -0.94
CA ILE A 63 -12.48 10.82 -0.28
C ILE A 63 -12.46 11.86 0.84
N GLN A 64 -12.96 13.07 0.56
CA GLN A 64 -12.95 14.19 1.50
C GLN A 64 -13.80 13.90 2.74
N GLN A 65 -14.99 13.31 2.56
CA GLN A 65 -15.82 12.90 3.70
C GLN A 65 -15.18 11.78 4.52
N ALA A 66 -14.54 10.81 3.86
CA ALA A 66 -13.84 9.73 4.55
C ALA A 66 -12.70 10.29 5.43
N VAL A 67 -11.88 11.19 4.89
CA VAL A 67 -10.82 11.88 5.64
C VAL A 67 -11.42 12.66 6.81
N ALA A 68 -12.47 13.46 6.57
CA ALA A 68 -13.11 14.26 7.61
C ALA A 68 -13.68 13.42 8.77
N VAL A 69 -14.31 12.28 8.48
CA VAL A 69 -14.84 11.35 9.50
C VAL A 69 -13.72 10.78 10.36
N LEU A 70 -12.62 10.36 9.74
CA LEU A 70 -11.49 9.80 10.48
C LEU A 70 -10.81 10.87 11.34
N LEU A 71 -10.64 12.09 10.82
CA LEU A 71 -10.14 13.23 11.61
C LEU A 71 -11.06 13.55 12.79
N TYR A 72 -12.37 13.60 12.58
CA TYR A 72 -13.36 13.86 13.65
C TYR A 72 -13.30 12.80 14.76
N LYS A 73 -13.02 11.55 14.41
CA LYS A 73 -12.82 10.45 15.36
C LYS A 73 -11.43 10.42 15.99
N ASN A 74 -10.59 11.45 15.77
CA ASN A 74 -9.19 11.53 16.16
C ASN A 74 -8.29 10.43 15.58
N MET A 75 -8.76 9.75 14.53
CA MET A 75 -8.09 8.67 13.82
C MET A 75 -7.16 9.20 12.71
N HIS A 76 -6.41 10.26 13.01
CA HIS A 76 -5.51 10.92 12.04
C HIS A 76 -4.22 10.11 11.79
N ILE A 77 -3.65 9.55 12.87
CA ILE A 77 -2.54 8.60 12.85
C ILE A 77 -3.10 7.21 13.15
N PRO A 78 -2.92 6.23 12.26
CA PRO A 78 -3.41 4.88 12.49
C PRO A 78 -2.57 4.18 13.56
N VAL A 79 -3.23 3.44 14.45
CA VAL A 79 -2.55 2.43 15.25
C VAL A 79 -2.16 1.28 14.32
N GLU A 80 -0.86 1.03 14.17
CA GLU A 80 -0.34 0.04 13.23
C GLU A 80 -0.30 -1.35 13.89
N ASP A 81 -1.06 -2.30 13.34
CA ASP A 81 -0.96 -3.72 13.68
C ASP A 81 -0.02 -4.40 12.68
N ASP A 82 0.97 -5.15 13.18
CA ASP A 82 1.93 -5.87 12.31
C ASP A 82 1.20 -6.89 11.40
N ALA A 83 0.05 -7.42 11.82
CA ALA A 83 -0.79 -8.28 10.99
C ALA A 83 -1.31 -7.59 9.72
N ASP A 84 -1.50 -6.26 9.75
CA ASP A 84 -1.99 -5.48 8.60
C ASP A 84 -0.90 -5.24 7.53
N PHE A 85 0.36 -5.59 7.83
CA PHE A 85 1.53 -5.41 6.95
C PHE A 85 2.35 -6.70 6.71
N ALA A 86 1.82 -7.86 7.10
CA ALA A 86 2.53 -9.14 6.95
C ALA A 86 2.99 -9.41 5.50
N ASP A 87 2.23 -8.96 4.50
CA ASP A 87 2.58 -9.06 3.07
C ASP A 87 3.83 -8.25 2.70
N VAL A 88 4.05 -7.09 3.33
CA VAL A 88 5.20 -6.23 3.08
C VAL A 88 6.47 -6.87 3.62
N VAL A 89 6.39 -7.45 4.83
CA VAL A 89 7.50 -8.19 5.44
C VAL A 89 7.86 -9.39 4.57
N ALA A 90 6.87 -10.20 4.16
CA ALA A 90 7.09 -11.35 3.28
C ALA A 90 7.72 -10.96 1.93
N SER A 91 7.29 -9.84 1.33
CA SER A 91 7.84 -9.34 0.07
C SER A 91 9.30 -8.92 0.19
N THR A 92 9.66 -8.27 1.30
CA THR A 92 11.05 -7.86 1.59
C THR A 92 11.96 -9.08 1.76
N SER A 93 11.50 -10.08 2.52
CA SER A 93 12.22 -11.34 2.71
C SER A 93 12.44 -12.10 1.40
N LYS A 94 11.43 -12.13 0.53
CA LYS A 94 11.50 -12.80 -0.77
C LYS A 94 12.51 -12.11 -1.70
N SER A 95 12.49 -10.78 -1.76
CA SER A 95 13.45 -10.01 -2.57
C SER A 95 14.89 -10.20 -2.08
N ALA A 96 15.11 -10.25 -0.77
CA ALA A 96 16.42 -10.52 -0.19
C ALA A 96 16.94 -11.94 -0.53
N ALA A 97 16.06 -12.94 -0.48
CA ALA A 97 16.39 -14.31 -0.86
C ALA A 97 16.74 -14.44 -2.36
N GLU A 98 15.97 -13.80 -3.24
CA GLU A 98 16.23 -13.76 -4.68
C GLU A 98 17.56 -13.07 -5.00
N SER A 99 17.87 -11.95 -4.34
CA SER A 99 19.15 -11.25 -4.47
C SER A 99 20.34 -12.09 -4.02
N THR A 100 20.18 -12.86 -2.94
CA THR A 100 21.21 -13.79 -2.44
C THR A 100 21.48 -14.92 -3.44
N LEU A 101 20.42 -15.51 -4.00
CA LEU A 101 20.53 -16.57 -5.01
C LEU A 101 21.24 -16.08 -6.29
N LEU A 102 20.88 -14.89 -6.78
CA LEU A 102 21.54 -14.29 -7.95
C LEU A 102 23.04 -14.07 -7.69
N THR A 103 23.39 -13.59 -6.49
CA THR A 103 24.79 -13.39 -6.09
C THR A 103 25.56 -14.72 -6.05
N GLN A 104 24.94 -15.77 -5.50
CA GLN A 104 25.55 -17.10 -5.41
C GLN A 104 25.75 -17.75 -6.79
N MET A 105 24.79 -17.58 -7.72
CA MET A 105 24.93 -18.06 -9.10
C MET A 105 26.07 -17.35 -9.83
N MET A 106 26.23 -16.04 -9.61
CA MET A 106 27.30 -15.25 -10.22
C MET A 106 28.68 -15.67 -9.71
N GLN A 107 28.79 -15.98 -8.40
CA GLN A 107 30.02 -16.53 -7.80
C GLN A 107 30.39 -17.90 -8.35
N MET A 108 29.41 -18.81 -8.54
CA MET A 108 29.68 -20.12 -9.17
C MET A 108 30.17 -19.98 -10.62
N LEU A 109 29.60 -19.05 -11.39
CA LEU A 109 30.02 -18.82 -12.77
C LEU A 109 31.47 -18.29 -12.83
N GLN A 110 31.83 -17.38 -11.93
CA GLN A 110 33.21 -16.87 -11.80
C GLN A 110 34.19 -17.96 -11.33
N ALA A 111 33.80 -18.79 -10.36
CA ALA A 111 34.64 -19.89 -9.87
C ALA A 111 34.96 -20.91 -10.97
N ASN A 112 33.98 -21.25 -11.82
CA ASN A 112 34.20 -22.14 -12.96
C ASN A 112 35.05 -21.51 -14.08
N GLN A 113 35.01 -20.18 -14.27
CA GLN A 113 35.91 -19.50 -15.22
C GLN A 113 37.37 -19.55 -14.77
N ASN A 114 37.65 -19.47 -13.46
CA ASN A 114 39.00 -19.56 -12.92
C ASN A 114 39.62 -20.98 -12.97
N LEU A 115 38.83 -22.01 -13.27
CA LEU A 115 39.28 -23.40 -13.41
C LEU A 115 39.63 -23.79 -14.85
N ILE A 116 39.39 -22.92 -15.84
CA ILE A 116 39.60 -23.18 -17.28
C ILE A 116 40.87 -22.46 -17.83
N LEU A 117 41.65 -21.79 -16.96
CA LEU A 117 42.98 -21.23 -17.25
C LEU A 117 44.07 -22.06 -16.58
#